data_AF-A0A3M1KNS1-F1
#
_entry.id   AF-A0A3M1KNS1-F1
#
_cell.length_a   1.000
_cell.length_b   1.000
_cell.length_c   1.000
_cell.angle_alpha   90.00
_cell.angle_beta   90.00
_cell.angle_gamma   90.00
#
_symmetry.space_group_name_H-M   'P 1'
#
loop_
_entity.id
_entity.type
_entity.pdbx_description
1 polymer ?
#
loop_
_entity_poly.entity_id
_entity_poly.type
_entity_poly.pdbx_seq_one_letter_code
_entity_poly.pdbx_strand_id
1 'polypeptide(L)'
;MGALCEGNYHKLHRLIRDWDRCHARRVTLSDHGQGLGQVELAVTEVCRYTNTVVARQIRSAGRWLNNPEMVVRVYHDARSAEVVSVAGHGRLHGYRTWPNPAMHLPDEKVQMNRFLADWLSFCLQHGHHIETCSLATQ
;
A
#
# COMPACT_ATOMS: atom_id res chain seq x y z
N MET A 1 -1.88 10.57 13.67
CA MET A 1 -1.19 9.91 12.53
C MET A 1 -0.44 8.66 12.95
N GLY A 2 0.33 8.65 14.05
CA GLY A 2 1.13 7.47 14.47
C GLY A 2 0.37 6.13 14.48
N ALA A 3 -0.77 6.06 15.16
CA ALA A 3 -1.58 4.83 15.23
C ALA A 3 -2.10 4.33 13.87
N LEU A 4 -2.33 5.24 12.92
CA LEU A 4 -2.75 4.87 11.55
C LEU A 4 -1.60 4.22 10.78
N CYS A 5 -0.41 4.82 10.84
CA CYS A 5 0.77 4.29 10.16
C CYS A 5 1.23 2.96 10.78
N GLU A 6 1.12 2.82 12.11
CA GLU A 6 1.36 1.56 12.80
C GLU A 6 0.34 0.48 12.40
N GLY A 7 -0.94 0.84 12.29
CA GLY A 7 -1.96 -0.08 11.77
C GLY A 7 -1.68 -0.54 10.34
N ASN A 8 -1.20 0.37 9.48
CA ASN A 8 -0.79 0.03 8.11
C ASN A 8 0.40 -0.92 8.07
N TYR A 9 1.39 -0.71 8.95
CA TYR A 9 2.54 -1.61 9.09
C TYR A 9 2.11 -3.04 9.38
N HIS A 10 1.29 -3.23 10.42
CA HIS A 10 0.86 -4.57 10.82
C HIS A 10 0.02 -5.26 9.74
N LYS A 11 -0.82 -4.52 9.02
CA LYS A 11 -1.60 -5.08 7.89
C LYS A 11 -0.68 -5.51 6.74
N LEU A 12 0.29 -4.68 6.37
CA LEU A 12 1.29 -5.04 5.35
C LEU A 12 2.12 -6.23 5.78
N HIS A 13 2.59 -6.29 7.03
CA HIS A 13 3.35 -7.42 7.56
C HIS A 13 2.53 -8.72 7.59
N ARG A 14 1.20 -8.65 7.70
CA ARG A 14 0.34 -9.83 7.56
C ARG A 14 0.22 -10.31 6.12
N LEU A 15 0.19 -9.39 5.15
CA LEU A 15 0.08 -9.70 3.73
C LEU A 15 1.43 -10.10 3.12
N ILE A 16 2.53 -9.53 3.62
CA ILE A 16 3.91 -9.76 3.19
C ILE A 16 4.69 -10.28 4.39
N ARG A 17 4.93 -11.60 4.46
CA ARG A 17 5.63 -12.22 5.58
C ARG A 17 7.15 -12.26 5.42
N ASP A 18 7.66 -12.35 4.19
CA ASP A 18 9.09 -12.52 3.88
C ASP A 18 9.63 -11.38 3.01
N TRP A 19 9.81 -10.20 3.57
CA TRP A 19 10.21 -8.97 2.86
C TRP A 19 11.47 -9.12 1.98
N ASP A 20 12.47 -9.87 2.42
CA ASP A 20 13.74 -10.04 1.70
C ASP A 20 13.66 -11.00 0.50
N ARG A 21 12.69 -11.92 0.52
CA ARG A 21 12.51 -12.94 -0.53
C ARG A 21 11.32 -12.64 -1.41
N CYS A 22 10.47 -11.72 -0.97
CA CYS A 22 9.19 -11.49 -1.57
C CYS A 22 9.20 -10.27 -2.48
N HIS A 23 9.38 -10.48 -3.79
CA HIS A 23 9.34 -9.38 -4.76
C HIS A 23 7.93 -8.86 -5.00
N ALA A 24 6.95 -9.75 -5.09
CA ALA A 24 5.56 -9.35 -5.28
C ALA A 24 4.59 -10.37 -4.70
N ARG A 25 3.59 -9.87 -3.98
CA ARG A 25 2.48 -10.66 -3.46
C ARG A 25 1.20 -10.24 -4.17
N ARG A 26 0.49 -11.19 -4.76
CA ARG A 26 -0.84 -10.94 -5.33
C ARG A 26 -1.93 -11.48 -4.43
N VAL A 27 -2.94 -10.66 -4.21
CA VAL A 27 -4.12 -10.95 -3.39
C VAL A 27 -5.33 -10.92 -4.32
N THR A 28 -5.92 -12.09 -4.56
CA THR A 28 -7.19 -12.19 -5.28
C THR A 28 -8.33 -11.92 -4.30
N LEU A 29 -9.16 -10.95 -4.65
CA LEU A 29 -10.27 -10.47 -3.86
C LEU A 29 -11.57 -11.08 -4.39
N SER A 30 -12.37 -11.66 -3.50
CA SER A 30 -13.73 -12.10 -3.83
C SER A 30 -14.66 -11.89 -2.64
N ASP A 31 -15.95 -11.76 -2.91
CA ASP A 31 -16.99 -11.65 -1.90
C ASP A 31 -18.19 -12.49 -2.32
N HIS A 32 -18.66 -13.39 -1.44
CA HIS A 32 -19.76 -14.31 -1.72
C HIS A 32 -19.69 -15.04 -3.09
N GLY A 33 -18.47 -15.41 -3.54
CA GLY A 33 -18.24 -16.09 -4.82
C GLY A 33 -18.13 -15.17 -6.04
N GLN A 34 -18.33 -13.85 -5.88
CA GLN A 34 -18.08 -12.85 -6.91
C GLN A 34 -16.64 -12.37 -6.83
N GLY A 35 -15.89 -12.43 -7.93
CA GLY A 35 -14.56 -11.84 -8.00
C GLY A 35 -14.66 -10.32 -7.90
N LEU A 36 -13.90 -9.69 -7.00
CA LEU A 36 -13.84 -8.24 -6.81
C LEU A 36 -12.63 -7.62 -7.51
N GLY A 37 -11.57 -8.41 -7.69
CA GLY A 37 -10.36 -7.97 -8.38
C GLY A 37 -9.11 -8.65 -7.85
N GLN A 38 -7.96 -8.07 -8.19
CA GLN A 38 -6.67 -8.53 -7.71
C GLN A 38 -5.79 -7.33 -7.39
N VAL A 39 -5.15 -7.38 -6.23
CA VAL A 39 -4.20 -6.38 -5.74
C VAL A 39 -2.81 -7.00 -5.77
N GLU A 40 -1.82 -6.23 -6.22
CA GLU A 40 -0.42 -6.59 -6.11
C GLU A 40 0.28 -5.66 -5.13
N LEU A 41 1.08 -6.26 -4.25
CA LEU A 41 1.99 -5.59 -3.34
C LEU A 41 3.41 -5.97 -3.75
N ALA A 42 4.08 -5.08 -4.46
CA ALA A 42 5.44 -5.31 -4.97
C ALA A 42 6.47 -4.62 -4.07
N VAL A 43 7.44 -5.37 -3.54
CA VAL A 43 8.58 -4.83 -2.80
C VAL A 43 9.63 -4.37 -3.81
N THR A 44 9.81 -3.06 -3.94
CA THR A 44 10.69 -2.46 -4.97
C THR A 44 12.05 -2.07 -4.41
N GLU A 45 12.17 -1.88 -3.11
CA GLU A 45 13.43 -1.54 -2.43
C GLU A 45 13.47 -2.23 -1.06
N VAL A 46 14.58 -2.91 -0.78
CA VAL A 46 14.85 -3.54 0.52
C VAL A 46 16.13 -2.96 1.11
N CYS A 47 16.00 -2.25 2.22
CA CYS A 47 17.11 -1.80 3.07
C CYS A 47 16.97 -2.42 4.46
N ARG A 48 18.05 -2.39 5.25
CA ARG A 48 18.15 -3.03 6.58
C ARG A 48 16.97 -2.76 7.53
N TYR A 49 16.43 -1.54 7.53
CA TYR A 49 15.32 -1.14 8.41
C TYR A 49 14.14 -0.57 7.65
N THR A 50 14.21 -0.52 6.33
CA THR A 50 13.26 0.25 5.54
C THR A 50 12.99 -0.45 4.22
N ASN A 51 11.74 -0.62 3.85
CA ASN A 51 11.35 -1.13 2.54
C ASN A 51 10.43 -0.15 1.81
N THR A 52 10.43 -0.24 0.49
CA THR A 52 9.46 0.44 -0.37
C THR A 52 8.55 -0.61 -1.00
N VAL A 53 7.24 -0.38 -0.90
CA VAL A 53 6.20 -1.22 -1.51
C VAL A 53 5.40 -0.39 -2.48
N VAL A 54 5.16 -0.93 -3.66
CA VAL A 54 4.13 -0.44 -4.59
C VAL A 54 2.89 -1.29 -4.38
N ALA A 55 1.83 -0.68 -3.87
CA ALA A 55 0.51 -1.31 -3.73
C ALA A 55 -0.38 -0.84 -4.88
N ARG A 56 -0.78 -1.78 -5.75
CA ARG A 56 -1.54 -1.45 -6.97
C ARG A 56 -2.66 -2.43 -7.25
N GLN A 57 -3.79 -1.92 -7.75
CA GLN A 57 -4.86 -2.76 -8.27
C GLN A 57 -4.52 -3.21 -9.70
N ILE A 58 -4.39 -4.51 -9.93
CA ILE A 58 -4.00 -5.08 -11.24
C ILE A 58 -5.17 -5.68 -12.01
N ARG A 59 -6.28 -5.99 -11.32
CA ARG A 59 -7.56 -6.39 -11.91
C ARG A 59 -8.69 -5.78 -11.08
N SER A 60 -9.69 -5.24 -11.75
CA SER A 60 -10.93 -4.77 -11.13
C SER A 60 -12.12 -5.50 -11.76
N ALA A 61 -13.07 -5.93 -10.93
CA ALA A 61 -14.30 -6.54 -11.43
C ALA A 61 -15.29 -5.51 -12.03
N GLY A 62 -15.01 -4.21 -11.89
CA GLY A 62 -15.82 -3.13 -12.42
C GLY A 62 -15.02 -2.14 -13.26
N ARG A 63 -15.70 -1.54 -14.26
CA ARG A 63 -15.16 -0.53 -15.19
C ARG A 63 -14.87 0.83 -14.54
N TRP A 64 -15.23 1.01 -13.27
CA TRP A 64 -15.21 2.29 -12.53
C TRP A 64 -14.13 2.38 -11.44
N LEU A 65 -13.30 1.34 -11.28
CA LEU A 65 -12.25 1.36 -10.27
C LEU A 65 -10.99 2.01 -10.88
N ASN A 66 -10.55 3.13 -10.32
CA ASN A 66 -9.45 3.97 -10.83
C ASN A 66 -8.05 3.33 -10.70
N ASN A 67 -7.94 1.99 -10.72
CA ASN A 67 -6.72 1.20 -10.55
C ASN A 67 -5.68 1.89 -9.65
N PRO A 68 -6.01 2.10 -8.35
CA PRO A 68 -5.16 2.87 -7.47
C PRO A 68 -3.76 2.25 -7.41
N GLU A 69 -2.75 3.11 -7.48
CA GLU A 69 -1.36 2.76 -7.23
C GLU A 69 -0.79 3.74 -6.20
N MET A 70 -0.18 3.16 -5.15
CA MET A 70 0.44 3.91 -4.06
C MET A 70 1.84 3.38 -3.79
N VAL A 71 2.78 4.31 -3.61
CA VAL A 71 4.11 4.00 -3.09
C VAL A 71 4.08 4.17 -1.58
N VAL A 72 4.40 3.10 -0.86
CA VAL A 72 4.37 3.01 0.59
C VAL A 72 5.78 2.79 1.10
N ARG A 73 6.20 3.61 2.06
CA ARG A 73 7.46 3.44 2.78
C ARG A 73 7.17 2.73 4.09
N VAL A 74 7.88 1.63 4.35
CA VAL A 74 7.72 0.77 5.52
C VAL A 74 8.99 0.87 6.36
N TYR A 75 8.87 1.28 7.61
CA TYR A 75 9.94 1.38 8.59
C TYR A 75 9.75 0.26 9.63
N HIS A 76 10.69 -0.68 9.68
CA HIS A 76 10.59 -1.88 10.53
C HIS A 76 10.97 -1.61 11.98
N ASP A 77 11.90 -0.70 12.21
CA ASP A 77 12.35 -0.26 13.53
C ASP A 77 11.25 0.51 14.28
N ALA A 78 10.58 1.44 13.57
CA ALA A 78 9.47 2.22 14.10
C ALA A 78 8.10 1.53 13.95
N ARG A 79 8.04 0.33 13.35
CA ARG A 79 6.80 -0.41 13.03
C ARG A 79 5.73 0.48 12.39
N SER A 80 6.13 1.26 11.39
CA SER A 80 5.30 2.30 10.79
C SER A 80 5.32 2.18 9.27
N ALA A 81 4.17 2.32 8.63
CA ALA A 81 4.06 2.36 7.18
C ALA A 81 3.22 3.56 6.72
N GLU A 82 3.74 4.30 5.75
CA GLU A 82 3.08 5.50 5.23
C GLU A 82 3.10 5.62 3.71
N VAL A 83 2.04 6.19 3.16
CA VAL A 83 2.01 6.57 1.73
C VAL A 83 2.95 7.75 1.50
N VAL A 84 3.85 7.59 0.53
CA VAL A 84 4.83 8.60 0.11
C VAL A 84 4.60 9.12 -1.30
N SER A 85 3.80 8.44 -2.13
CA SER A 85 3.37 8.91 -3.46
C SER A 85 2.14 8.12 -3.93
N VAL A 86 1.35 8.71 -4.84
CA VAL A 86 0.18 8.09 -5.50
C VAL A 86 0.27 8.30 -7.01
N ALA A 87 -0.29 7.37 -7.80
CA ALA A 87 -0.21 7.31 -9.27
C ALA A 87 -0.16 8.68 -9.97
N GLY A 88 0.92 8.95 -10.73
CA GLY A 88 1.09 10.18 -11.52
C GLY A 88 1.37 11.46 -10.73
N HIS A 89 1.46 11.38 -9.39
CA HIS A 89 1.72 12.53 -8.51
C HIS A 89 3.08 12.38 -7.83
N GLY A 90 3.79 13.50 -7.70
CA GLY A 90 5.08 13.58 -7.00
C GLY A 90 4.98 13.16 -5.53
N ARG A 91 6.13 13.14 -4.84
CA ARG A 91 6.22 12.75 -3.43
C ARG A 91 5.23 13.54 -2.56
N LEU A 92 4.47 12.86 -1.72
CA LEU A 92 3.61 13.47 -0.70
C LEU A 92 4.51 14.05 0.40
N HIS A 93 4.62 15.38 0.44
CA HIS A 93 5.42 16.08 1.44
C HIS A 93 4.64 16.17 2.76
N GLY A 94 5.22 15.63 3.84
CA GLY A 94 4.63 15.67 5.18
C GLY A 94 4.81 16.99 5.93
N TYR A 95 5.47 17.97 5.32
CA TYR A 95 5.70 19.30 5.89
C TYR A 95 5.63 20.35 4.76
N ARG A 96 4.88 21.42 4.99
CA ARG A 96 4.99 22.67 4.23
C ARG A 96 5.26 23.80 5.20
N THR A 97 6.38 24.50 4.98
CA THR A 97 6.60 25.83 5.54
C THR A 97 5.43 26.72 5.18
N TRP A 98 4.91 27.46 6.15
CA TRP A 98 4.00 28.57 5.89
C TRP A 98 4.80 29.73 5.28
N PRO A 99 4.32 30.38 4.19
CA PRO A 99 2.97 30.29 3.60
C PRO A 99 2.79 29.16 2.59
N ASN A 100 1.54 28.69 2.40
CA ASN A 100 1.13 27.64 1.46
C ASN A 100 0.50 28.22 0.18
N PRO A 101 1.29 28.79 -0.77
CA PRO A 101 0.77 29.48 -1.95
C PRO A 101 0.05 28.58 -2.96
N ALA A 102 0.17 27.25 -2.81
CA ALA A 102 -0.44 26.26 -3.70
C ALA A 102 -1.66 25.54 -3.08
N MET A 103 -2.14 25.96 -1.90
CA MET A 103 -3.34 25.41 -1.22
C MET A 103 -3.35 23.88 -1.02
N HIS A 104 -2.20 23.20 -0.96
CA HIS A 104 -2.18 21.76 -0.62
C HIS A 104 -2.55 21.58 0.85
N LEU A 105 -3.67 20.91 1.15
CA LEU A 105 -4.17 20.78 2.52
C LEU A 105 -3.36 19.70 3.29
N PRO A 106 -3.00 19.93 4.57
CA PRO A 106 -2.39 18.93 5.47
C PRO A 106 -3.12 17.58 5.51
N ASP A 107 -4.41 17.57 5.18
CA ASP A 107 -5.27 16.40 5.18
C ASP A 107 -4.97 15.40 4.07
N GLU A 108 -4.31 15.80 2.97
CA GLU A 108 -4.03 14.89 1.84
C GLU A 108 -3.23 13.67 2.28
N LYS A 109 -2.15 13.86 3.04
CA LYS A 109 -1.33 12.75 3.55
C LYS A 109 -2.12 11.87 4.52
N VAL A 110 -2.96 12.47 5.36
CA VAL A 110 -3.82 11.72 6.30
C VAL A 110 -4.84 10.89 5.52
N GLN A 111 -5.49 11.48 4.52
CA GLN A 111 -6.48 10.85 3.66
C GLN A 111 -5.87 9.69 2.88
N MET A 112 -4.68 9.84 2.30
CA MET A 112 -4.01 8.75 1.59
C MET A 112 -3.65 7.59 2.52
N ASN A 113 -3.19 7.88 3.74
CA ASN A 113 -2.90 6.84 4.72
C ASN A 113 -4.16 6.15 5.25
N ARG A 114 -5.30 6.85 5.34
CA ARG A 114 -6.60 6.25 5.67
C ARG A 114 -7.09 5.36 4.54
N PHE A 115 -7.00 5.84 3.31
CA PHE A 115 -7.32 5.05 2.13
C PHE A 115 -6.50 3.75 2.07
N LEU A 116 -5.18 3.83 2.30
CA LEU A 116 -4.33 2.64 2.44
C LEU A 116 -4.82 1.72 3.57
N ALA A 117 -5.17 2.28 4.73
CA ALA A 117 -5.63 1.49 5.87
C ALA A 117 -6.92 0.71 5.57
N ASP A 118 -7.88 1.34 4.90
CA ASP A 118 -9.14 0.73 4.52
C ASP A 118 -8.91 -0.30 3.43
N TRP A 119 -8.09 0.01 2.43
CA TRP A 119 -7.80 -0.88 1.32
C TRP A 119 -7.06 -2.15 1.75
N LEU A 120 -6.08 -2.04 2.66
CA LEU A 120 -5.39 -3.20 3.23
C LEU A 120 -6.33 -4.03 4.11
N SER A 121 -7.26 -3.40 4.82
CA SER A 121 -8.27 -4.12 5.63
C SER A 121 -9.21 -4.90 4.71
N PHE A 122 -9.65 -4.29 3.62
CA PHE A 122 -10.43 -4.94 2.58
C PHE A 122 -9.68 -6.14 1.98
N CYS A 123 -8.39 -5.99 1.68
CA CYS A 123 -7.55 -7.09 1.19
C CYS A 123 -7.44 -8.24 2.19
N LEU A 124 -7.35 -7.96 3.49
CA LEU A 124 -7.29 -8.97 4.54
C LEU A 124 -8.62 -9.67 4.77
N GLN A 125 -9.74 -8.96 4.58
CA GLN A 125 -11.09 -9.49 4.79
C GLN A 125 -11.60 -10.31 3.60
N HIS A 126 -11.34 -9.85 2.38
CA HIS A 126 -11.84 -10.45 1.14
C HIS A 126 -10.75 -11.17 0.33
N GLY A 127 -9.55 -11.32 0.86
CA GLY A 127 -8.46 -12.04 0.22
C GLY A 127 -8.62 -13.55 0.37
N HIS A 128 -9.04 -14.24 -0.70
CA HIS A 128 -9.28 -15.69 -0.68
C HIS A 128 -8.12 -16.51 -1.27
N HIS A 129 -7.30 -15.90 -2.12
CA HIS A 129 -6.09 -16.51 -2.64
C HIS A 129 -4.95 -15.50 -2.58
N ILE A 130 -3.97 -15.78 -1.73
CA ILE A 130 -2.77 -14.97 -1.62
C ILE A 130 -1.64 -15.76 -2.27
N GLU A 131 -1.31 -15.44 -3.52
CA GLU A 131 -0.29 -16.14 -4.30
C GLU A 131 1.03 -16.22 -3.52
N THR A 132 1.71 -17.38 -3.56
CA THR A 132 3.07 -17.49 -3.02
C THR A 132 3.96 -16.45 -3.67
N CYS A 133 4.84 -15.85 -2.87
CA CYS A 133 5.57 -14.71 -3.36
C CYS A 133 6.44 -15.09 -4.57
N SER A 134 6.33 -14.31 -5.65
CA SER A 134 7.15 -14.54 -6.83
C SER A 134 8.61 -14.22 -6.51
N LEU A 135 9.49 -15.19 -6.76
CA LEU A 135 10.94 -14.96 -6.77
C LEU A 135 11.29 -14.22 -8.07
N ALA A 136 12.29 -13.35 -8.04
CA ALA A 136 12.77 -12.71 -9.26
C ALA A 136 13.22 -13.80 -10.24
N THR A 137 12.65 -13.81 -11.44
CA THR A 137 13.22 -14.54 -12.57
C THR A 137 14.59 -13.90 -12.84
N GLN A 138 15.67 -14.65 -12.61
CA GLN A 138 17.03 -14.24 -13.00
C GLN A 138 17.13 -14.04 -14.51
#